data_AF-A0A151T687-F1
#
_entry.id   AF-A0A151T687-F1
#
_cell.length_a   1.000
_cell.length_b   1.000
_cell.length_c   1.000
_cell.angle_alpha   90.00
_cell.angle_beta   90.00
_cell.angle_gamma   90.00
#
_symmetry.space_group_name_H-M   'P 1'
#
loop_
_entity.id
_entity.type
_entity.pdbx_description
1 polymer ?
#
loop_
_entity_poly.entity_id
_entity_poly.type
_entity_poly.pdbx_seq_one_letter_code
_entity_poly.pdbx_strand_id
1 'polypeptide(L)'
;MNIWVLKDYWKDEWCMVDKVSLRCIRGMVPGIFPISQTGEYVFLATHKQILVYHRKSQVWKEMYSVKYSSTLPLWFSAHAYRSTMFSCN
;
A
#
# COMPACT_ATOMS: atom_id res chain seq x y z
N MET A 1 -9.20 4.84 3.06
CA MET A 1 -8.28 3.74 3.37
C MET A 1 -7.55 4.09 4.63
N ASN A 2 -7.64 3.24 5.65
CA ASN A 2 -6.81 3.37 6.84
C ASN A 2 -5.50 2.63 6.56
N ILE A 3 -4.36 3.26 6.84
CA ILE A 3 -3.04 2.67 6.69
C ILE A 3 -2.55 2.30 8.07
N TRP A 4 -2.24 1.02 8.23
CA TRP A 4 -1.76 0.44 9.46
C TRP A 4 -0.32 0.00 9.29
N VAL A 5 0.48 0.16 10.33
CA VAL A 5 1.81 -0.43 10.39
C VAL A 5 1.91 -1.29 11.63
N LEU A 6 2.66 -2.39 11.48
CA LEU A 6 3.00 -3.26 12.58
C LEU A 6 4.11 -2.59 13.39
N LYS A 7 3.78 -2.10 14.58
CA LYS A 7 4.69 -1.38 15.46
C LYS A 7 5.55 -2.35 16.27
N ASP A 8 4.96 -3.43 16.74
CA ASP A 8 5.64 -4.52 17.44
C ASP A 8 5.18 -5.86 16.87
N TYR A 9 6.09 -6.53 16.16
CA TYR A 9 5.83 -7.82 15.52
C TYR A 9 5.54 -8.94 16.53
N TRP A 10 6.19 -8.91 17.69
CA TRP A 10 6.05 -9.95 18.69
C TRP A 10 4.74 -9.82 19.45
N LYS A 11 4.34 -8.58 19.76
CA LYS A 11 3.12 -8.27 20.50
C LYS A 11 1.86 -8.15 19.64
N ASP A 12 1.97 -8.28 18.31
CA ASP A 12 0.86 -8.04 17.38
C ASP A 12 0.27 -6.62 17.55
N GLU A 13 1.13 -5.63 17.86
CA GLU A 13 0.70 -4.26 18.06
C GLU A 13 0.65 -3.53 16.72
N TRP A 14 -0.56 -3.24 16.27
CA TRP A 14 -0.82 -2.43 15.09
C TRP A 14 -1.17 -1.00 15.47
N CYS A 15 -0.62 -0.03 14.74
CA CYS A 15 -1.02 1.36 14.87
C CYS A 15 -1.50 1.93 13.54
N MET A 16 -2.61 2.67 13.59
CA MET A 16 -3.07 3.45 12.45
C MET A 16 -2.18 4.67 12.34
N VAL A 17 -1.53 4.82 11.19
CA VAL A 17 -0.57 5.90 10.93
C VAL A 17 -1.05 6.86 9.85
N ASP A 18 -2.07 6.49 9.08
CA ASP A 18 -2.69 7.39 8.11
C ASP A 18 -4.13 7.01 7.77
N LYS A 19 -4.87 7.97 7.22
CA LYS A 19 -6.18 7.80 6.62
C LYS A 19 -6.31 8.65 5.36
N VAL A 20 -6.33 7.99 4.21
CA VAL A 20 -6.44 8.65 2.90
C VAL A 20 -7.80 8.42 2.24
N SER A 21 -8.33 9.42 1.56
CA SER A 21 -9.56 9.30 0.78
C SER A 21 -9.28 8.67 -0.58
N LEU A 22 -9.96 7.58 -0.91
CA LEU A 22 -9.85 6.93 -2.24
C LEU A 22 -10.88 7.47 -3.25
N ARG A 23 -11.63 8.52 -2.91
CA ARG A 23 -12.77 9.00 -3.73
C ARG A 23 -12.37 9.29 -5.18
N CYS A 24 -11.21 9.90 -5.41
CA CYS A 24 -10.75 10.29 -6.74
C CYS A 24 -10.13 9.14 -7.55
N ILE A 25 -9.88 7.99 -6.91
CA ILE A 25 -9.24 6.83 -7.54
C ILE A 25 -10.10 5.56 -7.38
N ARG A 26 -11.42 5.72 -7.25
CA ARG A 26 -12.37 4.60 -7.02
C ARG A 26 -12.25 3.48 -8.05
N GLY A 27 -12.01 3.80 -9.32
CA GLY A 27 -11.84 2.81 -10.40
C GLY A 27 -10.57 1.96 -10.25
N MET A 28 -9.63 2.37 -9.40
CA MET A 28 -8.34 1.70 -9.16
C MET A 28 -8.29 0.97 -7.82
N VAL A 29 -9.37 1.03 -7.03
CA VAL A 29 -9.42 0.42 -5.68
C VAL A 29 -9.17 -1.09 -5.70
N PRO A 30 -9.69 -1.87 -6.68
CA PRO A 30 -9.34 -3.27 -6.78
C PRO A 30 -7.84 -3.43 -7.09
N GLY A 31 -7.08 -3.95 -6.12
CA GLY A 31 -5.64 -4.21 -6.28
C GLY A 31 -4.72 -3.04 -5.96
N ILE A 32 -5.21 -2.00 -5.27
CA ILE A 32 -4.34 -0.96 -4.71
C ILE A 32 -3.79 -1.38 -3.35
N PHE A 33 -2.50 -1.18 -3.12
CA PHE A 33 -1.85 -1.45 -1.83
C PHE A 33 -0.80 -0.39 -1.50
N PRO A 34 -0.60 -0.08 -0.21
CA PRO A 34 0.40 0.90 0.20
C PRO A 34 1.80 0.31 0.07
N ILE A 35 2.73 1.09 -0.46
CA ILE A 35 4.15 0.69 -0.57
C ILE A 35 4.97 1.40 0.49
N SER A 36 4.78 2.72 0.60
CA SER A 36 5.57 3.57 1.49
C SER A 36 4.81 4.85 1.81
N GLN A 37 5.24 5.55 2.85
CA GLN A 37 4.71 6.83 3.26
C GLN A 37 5.82 7.68 3.88
N THR A 38 5.65 9.00 3.78
CA THR A 38 6.47 10.01 4.43
C THR A 38 5.59 10.95 5.23
N GLY A 39 6.17 11.99 5.83
CA GLY A 39 5.38 13.04 6.50
C GLY A 39 4.39 13.74 5.55
N GLU A 40 4.73 13.85 4.26
CA GLU A 40 3.98 14.64 3.28
C GLU A 40 3.20 13.80 2.27
N TYR A 41 3.67 12.59 1.96
CA TYR A 41 3.16 11.78 0.85
C TYR A 41 2.83 10.34 1.26
N VAL A 42 1.83 9.77 0.59
CA VAL A 42 1.55 8.33 0.63
C VAL A 42 1.69 7.76 -0.77
N PHE A 43 2.45 6.68 -0.89
CA PHE A 43 2.67 5.97 -2.13
C PHE A 43 1.84 4.69 -2.14
N LEU A 44 0.96 4.58 -3.13
CA LEU A 44 0.18 3.38 -3.39
C LEU A 44 0.58 2.80 -4.75
N ALA A 45 0.69 1.48 -4.84
CA ALA A 45 0.80 0.79 -6.13
C ALA A 45 -0.50 0.10 -6.49
N THR A 46 -0.71 0.01 -7.79
CA THR A 46 -1.59 -0.97 -8.43
C THR A 46 -0.72 -1.93 -9.26
N HIS A 47 -1.35 -2.89 -9.92
CA HIS A 47 -0.69 -3.79 -10.87
C HIS A 47 -0.07 -3.07 -12.09
N LYS A 48 -0.38 -1.79 -12.33
CA LYS A 48 0.11 -1.03 -13.49
C LYS A 48 0.75 0.30 -13.13
N GLN A 49 0.46 0.87 -11.97
CA GLN A 49 0.76 2.28 -11.69
C GLN A 49 1.23 2.51 -10.26
N ILE A 50 1.99 3.57 -10.08
CA ILE A 50 2.33 4.15 -8.77
C ILE A 50 1.60 5.48 -8.66
N LEU A 51 0.81 5.60 -7.60
CA LEU A 51 0.02 6.77 -7.25
C LEU A 51 0.62 7.42 -6.01
N VAL A 52 0.62 8.75 -6.00
CA VAL A 52 1.09 9.58 -4.89
C VAL A 52 -0.07 10.41 -4.38
N TYR A 53 -0.35 10.30 -3.09
CA TYR A 53 -1.26 11.19 -2.39
C TYR A 53 -0.46 12.25 -1.64
N HIS A 54 -0.69 13.51 -1.97
CA HIS A 54 -0.12 14.61 -1.20
C HIS A 54 -1.06 14.98 -0.05
N ARG A 55 -0.61 14.83 1.19
CA ARG A 55 -1.44 14.98 2.40
C ARG A 55 -2.01 16.39 2.56
N LYS A 56 -1.17 17.40 2.36
CA LYS A 56 -1.55 18.81 2.56
C LYS A 56 -2.60 19.28 1.56
N SER A 57 -2.44 18.92 0.28
CA SER A 57 -3.41 19.31 -0.75
C SER A 57 -4.55 18.30 -0.92
N GLN A 58 -4.44 17.11 -0.33
CA GLN A 58 -5.39 16.00 -0.48
C GLN A 58 -5.63 15.59 -1.94
N VAL A 59 -4.59 15.67 -2.78
CA VAL A 59 -4.67 15.37 -4.21
C VAL A 59 -3.91 14.09 -4.54
N TRP A 60 -4.50 13.27 -5.41
CA TRP A 60 -3.86 12.13 -6.04
C TRP A 60 -3.14 12.55 -7.32
N LYS A 61 -1.92 12.06 -7.51
CA LYS A 61 -1.15 12.20 -8.73
C LYS A 61 -0.62 10.83 -9.17
N GLU A 62 -0.63 10.59 -10.47
CA GLU A 62 0.12 9.48 -11.05
C GLU A 62 1.60 9.85 -11.08
N MET A 63 2.45 8.97 -10.55
CA MET A 63 3.90 9.14 -10.59
C MET A 63 4.55 8.25 -11.64
N TYR A 64 4.04 7.04 -11.81
CA TYR A 64 4.50 6.10 -12.82
C TYR A 64 3.35 5.23 -13.30
N SER A 65 3.37 4.86 -14.58
CA SER A 65 2.39 3.95 -15.19
C SER A 65 3.08 3.11 -16.26
N VAL A 66 2.91 1.80 -16.18
CA VAL A 66 3.36 0.87 -17.21
C VAL A 66 2.46 1.06 -18.43
N LYS A 67 3.09 1.30 -19.59
CA LYS A 67 2.40 1.42 -20.87
C LYS A 67 2.20 0.03 -21.50
N TYR A 68 1.18 -0.09 -22.35
CA TYR A 68 0.82 -1.31 -23.10
C TYR A 68 0.23 -2.45 -22.25
N SER A 69 0.09 -3.64 -22.84
CA SER A 69 -0.50 -4.84 -22.22
C SER A 69 0.41 -5.53 -21.20
N SER A 70 1.57 -4.96 -20.89
CA SER A 70 2.48 -5.47 -19.88
C SER A 70 1.85 -5.33 -18.49
N THR A 71 1.18 -6.38 -18.04
CA THR A 71 0.94 -6.59 -16.62
C THR A 71 2.27 -7.01 -16.02
N LEU A 72 2.93 -6.13 -15.26
CA LEU A 72 3.70 -6.46 -14.06
C LEU A 72 4.40 -5.20 -13.55
N PRO A 73 4.21 -4.91 -12.26
CA PRO A 73 5.33 -5.18 -11.37
C PRO A 73 4.91 -6.15 -10.26
N LEU A 74 5.65 -7.26 -10.17
CA LEU A 74 5.63 -8.23 -9.08
C LEU A 74 6.19 -7.55 -7.83
N TRP A 75 5.38 -6.75 -7.14
CA TRP A 75 5.78 -6.14 -5.86
C TRP A 75 5.53 -7.12 -4.71
N PHE A 76 6.28 -8.22 -4.61
CA PHE A 76 6.31 -8.98 -3.37
C PHE A 76 7.70 -9.55 -3.09
N SER A 77 8.36 -9.02 -2.06
CA SER A 77 8.82 -9.89 -0.98
C SER A 77 7.83 -9.72 0.16
N ALA A 78 6.80 -10.56 0.19
CA ALA A 78 5.97 -10.67 1.39
C ALA A 78 6.85 -11.35 2.45
N HIS A 79 7.38 -10.58 3.41
CA HIS A 79 7.83 -11.19 4.65
C HIS A 79 6.57 -11.79 5.28
N ALA A 80 6.49 -13.13 5.35
CA ALA A 80 5.35 -13.79 5.95
C ALA A 80 5.13 -13.24 7.37
N TYR A 81 4.02 -12.55 7.59
CA TYR A 81 3.64 -12.08 8.92
C TYR A 81 3.29 -13.32 9.73
N ARG A 82 4.15 -13.67 10.69
CA ARG A 82 4.14 -14.97 11.36
C ARG A 82 4.03 -16.06 10.29
N SER A 83 5.18 -16.48 9.74
CA SER A 83 5.28 -17.82 9.14
C SER A 83 4.52 -18.78 10.07
N THR A 84 3.77 -19.74 9.53
CA THR A 84 3.08 -20.74 10.35
C THR A 84 4.12 -21.41 11.25
N MET A 85 4.33 -20.86 12.45
CA MET A 85 5.36 -21.24 13.44
C MET A 85 4.87 -22.41 14.29
N PHE A 86 3.94 -23.19 13.76
CA PHE A 86 3.62 -24.49 14.28
C PHE A 86 3.55 -25.42 13.07
N SER A 87 4.35 -26.50 13.10
CA SER A 87 4.02 -27.66 12.29
C SER A 87 2.62 -28.10 12.67
N CYS A 88 1.74 -28.34 11.71
CA CYS A 88 0.52 -29.11 11.95
C CYS A 88 0.96 -30.53 12.37
N ASN A 89 1.19 -30.75 13.66
CA ASN A 89 1.32 -32.04 14.31
C ASN A 89 0.62 -31.95 15.65
#